data_AF-A0AA36FPX0-F1
#
_entry.id   AF-A0AA36FPX0-F1
#
_cell.length_a   1.000
_cell.length_b   1.000
_cell.length_c   1.000
_cell.angle_alpha   90.00
_cell.angle_beta   90.00
_cell.angle_gamma   90.00
#
_symmetry.space_group_name_H-M   'P 1'
#
loop_
_entity.id
_entity.type
_entity.pdbx_description
1 polymer ?
#
loop_
_entity_poly.entity_id
_entity_poly.type
_entity_poly.pdbx_seq_one_letter_code
_entity_poly.pdbx_strand_id
1 'polypeptide(L)'
;MSAYARNAKKGVKIGENRDAGELKENDAVPTKDELVLLIMGDPQYHYPCEMTNLECKAASQPIRKNFRLDYFLRPLPPILTNWTEAQDEAIKVESRFANKIQRNSLEKLIRSFPYEPSALIINGDLTNFGHKPQLDEFVKGWMTKFPIPILAGLGNHDCQNNVDDCFANYCVDNMMDWYIKYAKNHSLDVDYTKDEKMVHEGTFAYSKRLCSLTGKNCAYVLQLNNALDYERNITFAWAEKWRIKSTVSWLKRQLDLLADFNLPILINVHQSEGVRMVKMRELLSD
;
A
#
# COMPACT_ATOMS: atom_id res chain seq x y z
N MET A 1 0.81 0.72 -9.93
CA MET A 1 -0.19 1.45 -9.13
C MET A 1 -1.30 1.95 -10.04
N SER A 2 -2.56 1.58 -9.75
CA SER A 2 -3.70 1.92 -10.60
C SER A 2 -4.84 2.50 -9.79
N ALA A 3 -5.20 3.76 -10.07
CA ALA A 3 -6.34 4.46 -9.50
C ALA A 3 -7.34 4.84 -10.59
N TYR A 4 -8.63 4.65 -10.31
CA TYR A 4 -9.72 4.95 -11.24
C TYR A 4 -10.73 5.89 -10.58
N ALA A 5 -11.31 6.79 -11.37
CA ALA A 5 -12.35 7.70 -10.90
C ALA A 5 -13.63 7.55 -11.70
N ARG A 6 -14.77 7.36 -11.01
CA ARG A 6 -16.13 7.47 -11.59
C ARG A 6 -16.75 8.79 -11.10
N ASN A 7 -17.47 9.48 -11.98
CA ASN A 7 -18.16 10.76 -11.69
C ASN A 7 -17.26 11.94 -11.26
N ALA A 8 -16.02 12.04 -11.78
CA ALA A 8 -15.12 13.17 -11.47
C ALA A 8 -15.75 14.51 -11.90
N LYS A 9 -16.14 15.34 -10.93
CA LYS A 9 -16.61 16.72 -11.15
C LYS A 9 -15.43 17.70 -11.10
N LYS A 10 -15.61 18.90 -11.66
CA LYS A 10 -14.69 20.05 -11.48
C LYS A 10 -14.43 20.23 -9.96
N GLY A 11 -13.19 20.09 -9.52
CA GLY A 11 -12.77 20.28 -8.12
C GLY A 11 -12.19 19.05 -7.40
N VAL A 12 -12.10 17.88 -8.06
CA VAL A 12 -11.32 16.73 -7.55
C VAL A 12 -10.08 16.56 -8.42
N LYS A 13 -8.89 16.82 -7.87
CA LYS A 13 -7.59 16.56 -8.51
C LYS A 13 -7.00 15.27 -7.94
N ILE A 14 -6.71 14.31 -8.81
CA ILE A 14 -5.97 13.09 -8.48
C ILE A 14 -4.58 13.24 -9.08
N GLY A 15 -3.55 13.36 -8.24
CA GLY A 15 -2.15 13.42 -8.69
C GLY A 15 -1.48 12.06 -8.56
N GLU A 16 -0.94 11.53 -9.67
CA GLU A 16 0.03 10.43 -9.63
C GLU A 16 1.44 11.03 -9.67
N ASN A 17 2.28 10.69 -8.69
CA ASN A 17 3.68 11.11 -8.68
C ASN A 17 4.50 10.07 -9.46
N ARG A 18 4.74 10.31 -10.75
CA ARG A 18 5.60 9.44 -11.58
C ARG A 18 7.03 9.92 -11.72
N ASP A 19 7.34 11.13 -11.29
CA ASP A 19 8.69 11.67 -11.17
C ASP A 19 8.60 12.84 -10.20
N ALA A 20 9.59 13.01 -9.32
CA ALA A 20 9.75 14.20 -8.49
C ALA A 20 10.15 15.44 -9.34
N GLY A 21 9.50 15.62 -10.49
CA GLY A 21 9.50 16.84 -11.27
C GLY A 21 8.61 17.86 -10.57
N GLU A 22 9.15 19.07 -10.43
CA GLU A 22 8.49 20.24 -9.87
C GLU A 22 7.00 20.29 -10.24
N LEU A 23 6.14 20.41 -9.22
CA LEU A 23 4.77 20.87 -9.39
C LEU A 23 4.86 22.15 -10.24
N LYS A 24 4.37 22.10 -11.48
CA LYS A 24 4.39 23.27 -12.36
C LYS A 24 3.69 24.41 -11.62
N GLU A 25 4.36 25.55 -11.56
CA GLU A 25 4.01 26.79 -10.87
C GLU A 25 2.62 27.39 -11.25
N ASN A 26 1.87 26.73 -12.14
CA ASN A 26 0.57 27.16 -12.66
C ASN A 26 -0.62 26.31 -12.19
N ASP A 27 -0.42 25.31 -11.34
CA ASP A 27 -1.56 24.65 -10.69
C ASP A 27 -2.07 25.53 -9.53
N ALA A 28 -3.29 26.06 -9.68
CA ALA A 28 -3.94 26.85 -8.64
C ALA A 28 -3.83 26.14 -7.28
N VAL A 29 -3.33 26.89 -6.29
CA VAL A 29 -3.15 26.46 -4.90
C VAL A 29 -4.49 25.93 -4.36
N PRO A 30 -4.54 24.69 -3.80
CA PRO A 30 -5.79 24.12 -3.33
C PRO A 30 -6.45 24.95 -2.22
N THR A 31 -7.76 25.12 -2.34
CA THR A 31 -8.61 25.81 -1.35
C THR A 31 -9.11 24.85 -0.28
N LYS A 32 -9.58 25.37 0.86
CA LYS A 32 -10.21 24.58 1.94
C LYS A 32 -11.45 23.76 1.51
N ASP A 33 -12.06 24.16 0.39
CA ASP A 33 -13.22 23.47 -0.17
C ASP A 33 -12.80 22.30 -1.04
N GLU A 34 -11.57 22.24 -1.54
CA GLU A 34 -11.08 21.16 -2.40
C GLU A 34 -10.70 19.92 -1.58
N LEU A 35 -11.06 18.74 -2.10
CA LEU A 35 -10.66 17.45 -1.55
C LEU A 35 -9.31 17.08 -2.18
N VAL A 36 -8.26 17.02 -1.37
CA VAL A 36 -6.91 16.63 -1.80
C VAL A 36 -6.57 15.27 -1.20
N LEU A 37 -6.24 14.31 -2.05
CA LEU A 37 -5.78 12.98 -1.67
C LEU A 37 -4.37 12.78 -2.23
N LEU A 38 -3.46 12.31 -1.39
CA LEU A 38 -2.14 11.88 -1.82
C LEU A 38 -2.15 10.37 -2.03
N ILE A 39 -1.34 9.90 -2.97
CA ILE A 39 -1.33 8.51 -3.40
C ILE A 39 0.14 8.09 -3.55
N MET A 40 0.54 7.00 -2.89
CA MET A 40 1.86 6.37 -3.02
C MET A 40 1.75 4.85 -3.00
N GLY A 41 2.74 4.15 -3.55
CA GLY A 41 2.85 2.69 -3.47
C GLY A 41 4.20 2.26 -2.95
N ASP A 42 4.31 0.97 -2.65
CA ASP A 42 5.55 0.22 -2.50
C ASP A 42 6.56 0.78 -1.47
N PRO A 43 6.17 1.06 -0.20
CA PRO A 43 7.15 1.24 0.88
C PRO A 43 8.11 0.05 1.00
N GLN A 44 7.58 -1.16 0.80
CA GLN A 44 8.26 -2.45 0.69
C GLN A 44 9.42 -2.61 1.69
N TYR A 45 9.09 -2.59 2.99
CA TYR A 45 10.10 -2.72 4.04
C TYR A 45 10.90 -4.03 3.90
N HIS A 46 12.23 -3.89 3.94
CA HIS A 46 13.25 -4.92 3.67
C HIS A 46 13.27 -5.42 2.22
N TYR A 47 13.05 -4.53 1.25
CA TYR A 47 13.37 -4.74 -0.16
C TYR A 47 14.68 -4.03 -0.55
N PRO A 48 15.59 -4.65 -1.32
CA PRO A 48 16.81 -3.99 -1.77
C PRO A 48 16.50 -2.82 -2.71
N CYS A 49 17.34 -1.79 -2.69
CA CYS A 49 17.17 -0.68 -3.62
C CYS A 49 17.48 -1.09 -5.07
N GLU A 50 16.84 -0.40 -6.00
CA GLU A 50 17.19 -0.48 -7.41
C GLU A 50 18.63 -0.02 -7.67
N MET A 51 19.27 -0.58 -8.70
CA MET A 51 20.66 -0.25 -9.00
C MET A 51 20.88 1.20 -9.39
N THR A 52 19.87 1.81 -10.01
CA THR A 52 19.88 3.19 -10.48
C THR A 52 19.81 4.18 -9.32
N ASN A 53 19.38 3.76 -8.12
CA ASN A 53 19.36 4.59 -6.93
C ASN A 53 20.75 4.61 -6.25
N LEU A 54 21.67 5.39 -6.82
CA LEU A 54 23.05 5.47 -6.38
C LEU A 54 23.19 5.91 -4.91
N GLU A 55 22.35 6.86 -4.45
CA GLU A 55 22.37 7.35 -3.07
C GLU A 55 21.96 6.26 -2.08
N CYS A 56 20.90 5.51 -2.40
CA CYS A 56 20.50 4.38 -1.57
C CYS A 56 21.58 3.29 -1.52
N LYS A 57 22.16 2.95 -2.68
CA LYS A 57 23.24 1.95 -2.76
C LYS A 57 24.53 2.41 -2.08
N ALA A 58 24.75 3.71 -1.96
CA ALA A 58 25.84 4.26 -1.16
C ALA A 58 25.61 4.02 0.35
N ALA A 59 24.36 4.03 0.83
CA ALA A 59 24.04 3.79 2.23
C ALA A 59 24.50 2.40 2.73
N SER A 60 24.40 1.36 1.89
CA SER A 60 24.86 0.00 2.21
C SER A 60 26.34 -0.26 1.90
N GLN A 61 27.05 0.70 1.30
CA GLN A 61 28.44 0.52 0.85
C GLN A 61 29.40 0.00 1.94
N PRO A 62 29.34 0.48 3.20
CA PRO A 62 30.23 -0.04 4.26
C PRO A 62 30.04 -1.54 4.50
N ILE A 63 28.78 -2.00 4.57
CA ILE A 63 28.45 -3.42 4.76
C ILE A 63 28.93 -4.21 3.55
N ARG A 64 28.60 -3.76 2.34
CA ARG A 64 29.00 -4.47 1.11
C ARG A 64 30.52 -4.63 1.00
N LYS A 65 31.30 -3.61 1.33
CA LYS A 65 32.78 -3.69 1.33
C LYS A 65 33.30 -4.66 2.39
N ASN A 66 32.80 -4.57 3.62
CA ASN A 66 33.26 -5.40 4.74
C ASN A 66 32.96 -6.89 4.52
N PHE A 67 31.83 -7.20 3.88
CA PHE A 67 31.36 -8.56 3.68
C PHE A 67 31.52 -9.08 2.24
N ARG A 68 32.26 -8.33 1.41
CA ARG A 68 32.50 -8.66 -0.01
C ARG A 68 31.22 -8.93 -0.80
N LEU A 69 30.19 -8.11 -0.60
CA LEU A 69 28.98 -8.17 -1.39
C LEU A 69 29.11 -7.27 -2.61
N ASP A 70 28.62 -7.74 -3.75
CA ASP A 70 28.52 -6.95 -4.96
C ASP A 70 27.38 -5.92 -4.87
N TYR A 71 27.12 -5.22 -5.96
CA TYR A 71 26.09 -4.19 -6.01
C TYR A 71 24.65 -4.73 -5.93
N PHE A 72 24.48 -6.03 -6.19
CA PHE A 72 23.23 -6.80 -6.07
C PHE A 72 23.14 -7.52 -4.72
N LEU A 73 24.05 -7.21 -3.79
CA LEU A 73 24.15 -7.85 -2.49
C LEU A 73 24.48 -9.35 -2.57
N ARG A 74 25.12 -9.80 -3.65
CA ARG A 74 25.57 -11.19 -3.84
C ARG A 74 27.01 -11.33 -3.34
N PRO A 75 27.39 -12.46 -2.73
CA PRO A 75 28.74 -12.64 -2.20
C PRO A 75 29.77 -12.75 -3.34
N LEU A 76 30.92 -12.09 -3.17
CA LEU A 76 32.07 -12.15 -4.07
C LEU A 76 33.16 -13.06 -3.51
N PRO A 77 33.84 -13.88 -4.34
CA PRO A 77 34.92 -14.76 -3.88
C PRO A 77 36.11 -14.01 -3.25
N PRO A 78 36.78 -14.57 -2.22
CA PRO A 78 36.31 -15.66 -1.35
C PRO A 78 35.03 -15.31 -0.59
N ILE A 79 34.09 -16.25 -0.57
CA ILE A 79 32.80 -16.12 0.13
C ILE A 79 33.06 -16.20 1.64
N LEU A 80 32.54 -15.23 2.40
CA LEU A 80 32.62 -15.19 3.85
C LEU A 80 31.45 -15.96 4.46
N THR A 81 31.63 -16.60 5.63
CA THR A 81 30.60 -17.47 6.23
C THR A 81 29.35 -16.75 6.73
N ASN A 82 29.45 -15.45 7.00
CA ASN A 82 28.38 -14.60 7.53
C ASN A 82 27.81 -13.62 6.48
N TRP A 83 27.93 -13.98 5.20
CA TRP A 83 27.50 -13.12 4.10
C TRP A 83 25.98 -12.94 4.04
N THR A 84 25.21 -13.93 4.50
CA THR A 84 23.74 -13.90 4.53
C THR A 84 23.22 -12.85 5.52
N GLU A 85 23.77 -12.82 6.74
CA GLU A 85 23.41 -11.83 7.75
C GLU A 85 23.79 -10.41 7.29
N ALA A 86 24.92 -10.30 6.60
CA ALA A 86 25.36 -9.04 6.01
C ALA A 86 24.48 -8.59 4.84
N GLN A 87 24.01 -9.52 4.02
CA GLN A 87 23.04 -9.24 2.96
C GLN A 87 21.74 -8.71 3.56
N ASP A 88 21.19 -9.37 4.57
CA ASP A 88 19.98 -8.94 5.26
C ASP A 88 20.13 -7.54 5.89
N GLU A 89 21.28 -7.26 6.52
CA GLU A 89 21.53 -5.95 7.09
C GLU A 89 21.70 -4.86 6.01
N ALA A 90 22.34 -5.18 4.89
CA ALA A 90 22.44 -4.27 3.75
C ALA A 90 21.05 -3.96 3.16
N ILE A 91 20.17 -4.97 3.02
CA ILE A 91 18.78 -4.79 2.58
C ILE A 91 18.02 -3.86 3.54
N LYS A 92 18.15 -4.05 4.86
CA LYS A 92 17.51 -3.18 5.85
C LYS A 92 18.00 -1.74 5.75
N VAL A 93 19.31 -1.54 5.56
CA VAL A 93 19.88 -0.20 5.39
C VAL A 93 19.34 0.49 4.13
N GLU A 94 19.31 -0.22 3.01
CA GLU A 94 18.77 0.30 1.74
C GLU A 94 17.28 0.63 1.86
N SER A 95 16.47 -0.31 2.36
CA SER A 95 15.04 -0.11 2.53
C SER A 95 14.70 1.04 3.47
N ARG A 96 15.40 1.17 4.61
CA ARG A 96 15.22 2.30 5.54
C ARG A 96 15.60 3.63 4.91
N PHE A 97 16.65 3.65 4.10
CA PHE A 97 17.04 4.86 3.36
C PHE A 97 15.92 5.27 2.40
N ALA A 98 15.46 4.35 1.54
CA ALA A 98 14.40 4.62 0.57
C ALA A 98 13.11 5.13 1.24
N ASN A 99 12.64 4.44 2.29
CA ASN A 99 11.45 4.84 3.05
C ASN A 99 11.61 6.21 3.72
N LYS A 100 12.79 6.51 4.26
CA LYS A 100 13.06 7.83 4.86
C LYS A 100 12.97 8.94 3.81
N ILE A 101 13.52 8.73 2.61
CA ILE A 101 13.46 9.72 1.53
C ILE A 101 12.02 9.92 1.05
N GLN A 102 11.27 8.84 0.82
CA GLN A 102 9.86 8.90 0.43
C GLN A 102 9.02 9.64 1.47
N ARG A 103 9.12 9.24 2.75
CA ARG A 103 8.40 9.87 3.85
C ARG A 103 8.72 11.36 3.98
N ASN A 104 10.00 11.72 4.00
CA ASN A 104 10.40 13.12 4.11
C ASN A 104 9.89 13.96 2.94
N SER A 105 9.87 13.38 1.73
CA SER A 105 9.36 14.07 0.54
C SER A 105 7.86 14.33 0.64
N LEU A 106 7.09 13.34 1.11
CA LEU A 106 5.65 13.51 1.35
C LEU A 106 5.37 14.50 2.49
N GLU A 107 6.12 14.45 3.59
CA GLU A 107 5.95 15.43 4.68
C GLU A 107 6.27 16.86 4.21
N LYS A 108 7.29 17.05 3.37
CA LYS A 108 7.58 18.35 2.75
C LYS A 108 6.45 18.79 1.82
N LEU A 109 5.95 17.89 0.98
CA LEU A 109 4.82 18.16 0.09
C LEU A 109 3.58 18.55 0.89
N ILE A 110 3.24 17.82 1.95
CA ILE A 110 2.13 18.13 2.85
C ILE A 110 2.27 19.54 3.44
N ARG A 111 3.46 19.90 3.93
CA ARG A 111 3.75 21.24 4.47
C ARG A 111 3.70 22.36 3.43
N SER A 112 3.82 22.03 2.15
CA SER A 112 3.73 23.02 1.06
C SER A 112 2.29 23.38 0.71
N PHE A 113 1.30 22.56 1.10
CA PHE A 113 -0.09 22.92 0.92
C PHE A 113 -0.54 23.95 1.96
N PRO A 114 -1.39 24.93 1.59
CA PRO A 114 -1.96 25.88 2.55
C PRO A 114 -2.93 25.23 3.54
N TYR A 115 -3.48 24.05 3.18
CA TYR A 115 -4.40 23.26 3.98
C TYR A 115 -3.97 21.80 3.91
N GLU A 116 -4.07 21.09 5.02
CA GLU A 116 -3.69 19.67 5.09
C GLU A 116 -4.53 18.83 4.11
N PRO A 117 -3.89 17.96 3.29
CA PRO A 117 -4.62 16.99 2.49
C PRO A 117 -5.46 16.05 3.37
N SER A 118 -6.59 15.57 2.84
CA SER A 118 -7.56 14.79 3.62
C SER A 118 -7.04 13.41 4.00
N ALA A 119 -6.19 12.78 3.17
CA ALA A 119 -5.55 11.51 3.46
C ALA A 119 -4.37 11.22 2.51
N LEU A 120 -3.50 10.30 2.93
CA LEU A 120 -2.55 9.57 2.09
C LEU A 120 -3.05 8.15 1.87
N ILE A 121 -3.16 7.71 0.62
CA ILE A 121 -3.41 6.31 0.24
C ILE A 121 -2.06 5.64 -0.01
N ILE A 122 -1.79 4.53 0.67
CA ILE A 122 -0.63 3.66 0.42
C ILE A 122 -1.15 2.37 -0.23
N ASN A 123 -0.90 2.18 -1.51
CA ASN A 123 -1.48 1.07 -2.29
C ASN A 123 -0.71 -0.23 -2.17
N GLY A 124 -0.56 -0.75 -0.95
CA GLY A 124 0.05 -2.06 -0.73
C GLY A 124 1.56 -2.11 -0.90
N ASP A 125 2.05 -3.34 -0.89
CA ASP A 125 3.47 -3.70 -0.79
C ASP A 125 4.13 -2.93 0.35
N LEU A 126 3.51 -3.01 1.53
CA LEU A 126 3.97 -2.36 2.76
C LEU A 126 5.27 -3.01 3.25
N THR A 127 5.38 -4.30 3.02
CA THR A 127 6.49 -5.16 3.42
C THR A 127 7.02 -5.92 2.20
N ASN A 128 8.26 -6.41 2.27
CA ASN A 128 8.78 -7.31 1.24
C ASN A 128 8.12 -8.70 1.33
N PHE A 129 7.81 -9.17 2.54
CA PHE A 129 7.35 -10.54 2.73
C PHE A 129 6.40 -10.78 3.92
N GLY A 130 5.85 -9.73 4.52
CA GLY A 130 4.96 -9.86 5.68
C GLY A 130 5.62 -10.36 6.97
N HIS A 131 6.96 -10.38 7.05
CA HIS A 131 7.64 -10.73 8.28
C HIS A 131 7.35 -9.69 9.38
N LYS A 132 7.14 -10.13 10.61
CA LYS A 132 6.84 -9.23 11.74
C LYS A 132 7.84 -8.05 11.89
N PRO A 133 9.17 -8.23 11.80
CA PRO A 133 10.10 -7.09 11.85
C PRO A 133 9.91 -6.07 10.71
N GLN A 134 9.50 -6.52 9.52
CA GLN A 134 9.22 -5.63 8.38
C GLN A 134 7.97 -4.79 8.67
N LEU A 135 6.91 -5.45 9.13
CA LEU A 135 5.66 -4.80 9.50
C LEU A 135 5.84 -3.83 10.66
N ASP A 136 6.60 -4.20 11.69
CA ASP A 136 6.91 -3.32 12.83
C ASP A 136 7.66 -2.06 12.37
N GLU A 137 8.60 -2.20 11.43
CA GLU A 137 9.28 -1.05 10.83
C GLU A 137 8.34 -0.19 9.98
N PHE A 138 7.44 -0.78 9.21
CA PHE A 138 6.40 -0.04 8.48
C PHE A 138 5.51 0.76 9.44
N VAL A 139 4.99 0.13 10.50
CA VAL A 139 4.12 0.79 11.48
C VAL A 139 4.85 1.93 12.19
N LYS A 140 6.11 1.72 12.59
CA LYS A 140 6.94 2.75 13.20
C LYS A 140 7.27 3.88 12.21
N GLY A 141 7.57 3.51 10.97
CA GLY A 141 8.07 4.40 9.92
C GLY A 141 6.99 5.22 9.25
N TRP A 142 5.76 4.73 9.13
CA TRP A 142 4.65 5.39 8.44
C TRP A 142 3.44 5.63 9.32
N MET A 143 3.01 4.64 10.10
CA MET A 143 1.75 4.76 10.85
C MET A 143 1.88 5.59 12.14
N THR A 144 3.11 5.90 12.56
CA THR A 144 3.39 6.70 13.76
C THR A 144 3.67 8.15 13.38
N LYS A 145 2.92 9.09 13.97
CA LYS A 145 3.11 10.55 13.86
C LYS A 145 3.22 11.06 12.40
N PHE A 146 2.54 10.43 11.45
CA PHE A 146 2.42 11.01 10.10
C PHE A 146 1.37 12.14 10.13
N PRO A 147 1.60 13.26 9.42
CA PRO A 147 0.83 14.48 9.63
C PRO A 147 -0.63 14.40 9.16
N ILE A 148 -0.98 13.42 8.31
CA ILE A 148 -2.34 13.23 7.80
C ILE A 148 -2.78 11.76 7.95
N PRO A 149 -4.09 11.45 7.91
CA PRO A 149 -4.57 10.07 7.96
C PRO A 149 -4.00 9.21 6.83
N ILE A 150 -3.65 7.96 7.14
CA ILE A 150 -3.18 6.98 6.17
C ILE A 150 -4.27 5.94 5.91
N LEU A 151 -4.56 5.70 4.63
CA LEU A 151 -5.42 4.66 4.09
C LEU A 151 -4.54 3.61 3.40
N ALA A 152 -4.22 2.53 4.10
CA ALA A 152 -3.34 1.47 3.60
C ALA A 152 -4.13 0.37 2.90
N GLY A 153 -3.69 -0.03 1.71
CA GLY A 153 -4.08 -1.26 1.03
C GLY A 153 -3.06 -2.37 1.20
N LEU A 154 -3.35 -3.54 0.63
CA LEU A 154 -2.43 -4.69 0.57
C LEU A 154 -1.96 -4.91 -0.87
N GLY A 155 -0.69 -5.31 -1.01
CA GLY A 155 -0.10 -5.70 -2.28
C GLY A 155 0.29 -7.17 -2.33
N ASN A 156 0.90 -7.60 -3.44
CA ASN A 156 1.23 -9.01 -3.61
C ASN A 156 2.35 -9.45 -2.66
N HIS A 157 3.27 -8.57 -2.28
CA HIS A 157 4.29 -8.84 -1.27
C HIS A 157 3.75 -8.88 0.16
N ASP A 158 2.51 -8.46 0.39
CA ASP A 158 1.88 -8.50 1.71
C ASP A 158 1.05 -9.77 1.91
N CYS A 159 0.37 -10.27 0.88
CA CYS A 159 -0.60 -11.36 1.03
C CYS A 159 -0.55 -12.48 -0.01
N GLN A 160 0.08 -12.30 -1.18
CA GLN A 160 0.09 -13.30 -2.26
C GLN A 160 1.39 -14.10 -2.30
N ASN A 161 2.52 -13.41 -2.33
CA ASN A 161 3.84 -14.02 -2.50
C ASN A 161 4.28 -14.80 -1.26
N ASN A 162 3.67 -14.52 -0.10
CA ASN A 162 4.07 -15.10 1.18
C ASN A 162 3.29 -16.38 1.51
N VAL A 163 2.33 -16.76 0.64
CA VAL A 163 1.57 -18.00 0.79
C VAL A 163 2.48 -19.18 0.47
N ASP A 164 2.58 -20.10 1.42
CA ASP A 164 3.38 -21.33 1.46
C ASP A 164 4.90 -21.15 1.44
N ASP A 165 5.39 -19.92 1.58
CA ASP A 165 6.83 -19.58 1.52
C ASP A 165 7.37 -19.07 2.89
N CYS A 166 6.58 -19.27 3.94
CA CYS A 166 6.92 -18.90 5.31
C CYS A 166 6.52 -20.02 6.26
N PHE A 167 7.27 -20.21 7.36
CA PHE A 167 6.99 -21.27 8.32
C PHE A 167 5.53 -21.20 8.80
N ALA A 168 4.77 -22.27 8.52
CA ALA A 168 3.35 -22.40 8.83
C ALA A 168 2.47 -21.22 8.33
N ASN A 169 2.84 -20.57 7.22
CA ASN A 169 2.15 -19.41 6.63
C ASN A 169 2.13 -18.14 7.51
N TYR A 170 2.91 -18.10 8.59
CA TYR A 170 2.88 -17.04 9.61
C TYR A 170 3.02 -15.61 9.05
N CYS A 171 3.72 -15.45 7.94
CA CYS A 171 3.91 -14.17 7.27
C CYS A 171 2.60 -13.55 6.75
N VAL A 172 1.75 -14.35 6.09
CA VAL A 172 0.44 -13.86 5.64
C VAL A 172 -0.47 -13.61 6.82
N ASP A 173 -0.43 -14.46 7.85
CA ASP A 173 -1.23 -14.28 9.07
C ASP A 173 -0.93 -12.94 9.76
N ASN A 174 0.36 -12.62 9.94
CA ASN A 174 0.77 -11.34 10.53
C ASN A 174 0.21 -10.14 9.78
N MET A 175 0.32 -10.16 8.45
CA MET A 175 -0.17 -9.06 7.61
C MET A 175 -1.68 -8.93 7.66
N MET A 176 -2.39 -10.05 7.55
CA MET A 176 -3.85 -10.06 7.52
C MET A 176 -4.47 -9.71 8.88
N ASP A 177 -3.91 -10.23 9.98
CA ASP A 177 -4.32 -9.89 11.35
C ASP A 177 -4.08 -8.41 11.65
N TRP A 178 -2.90 -7.89 11.31
CA TRP A 178 -2.62 -6.46 11.43
C TRP A 178 -3.58 -5.61 10.59
N TYR A 179 -3.82 -6.00 9.35
CA TYR A 179 -4.66 -5.23 8.42
C TYR A 179 -6.11 -5.11 8.91
N ILE A 180 -6.69 -6.20 9.41
CA ILE A 180 -8.04 -6.18 10.00
C ILE A 180 -8.09 -5.30 11.26
N LYS A 181 -7.09 -5.39 12.14
CA LYS A 181 -6.99 -4.53 13.32
C LYS A 181 -6.84 -3.06 12.94
N TYR A 182 -6.01 -2.78 11.94
CA TYR A 182 -5.82 -1.46 11.36
C TYR A 182 -7.15 -0.90 10.82
N ALA A 183 -7.85 -1.66 9.98
CA ALA A 183 -9.11 -1.25 9.37
C ALA A 183 -10.16 -0.92 10.44
N LYS A 184 -10.29 -1.76 11.48
CA LYS A 184 -11.17 -1.51 12.61
C LYS A 184 -10.78 -0.23 13.37
N ASN A 185 -9.50 -0.05 13.70
CA ASN A 185 -9.01 1.10 14.44
C ASN A 185 -9.17 2.42 13.67
N HIS A 186 -9.24 2.39 12.34
CA HIS A 186 -9.44 3.55 11.48
C HIS A 186 -10.89 3.72 11.01
N SER A 187 -11.81 2.94 11.56
CA SER A 187 -13.24 2.94 11.21
C SER A 187 -13.45 2.84 9.70
N LEU A 188 -12.76 1.89 9.08
CA LEU A 188 -12.95 1.53 7.68
C LEU A 188 -14.08 0.51 7.58
N ASP A 189 -14.93 0.66 6.58
CA ASP A 189 -16.00 -0.29 6.28
C ASP A 189 -15.43 -1.42 5.42
N VAL A 190 -14.87 -2.43 6.10
CA VAL A 190 -14.16 -3.56 5.49
C VAL A 190 -15.09 -4.75 5.27
N ASP A 191 -15.02 -5.37 4.10
CA ASP A 191 -15.72 -6.61 3.79
C ASP A 191 -14.97 -7.81 4.36
N TYR A 192 -15.31 -8.12 5.61
CA TYR A 192 -14.68 -9.15 6.41
C TYR A 192 -15.65 -9.68 7.47
N THR A 193 -15.63 -11.00 7.65
CA THR A 193 -16.29 -11.70 8.75
C THR A 193 -15.32 -12.67 9.40
N LYS A 194 -15.57 -12.95 10.69
CA LYS A 194 -14.90 -13.99 11.45
C LYS A 194 -15.94 -14.86 12.12
N ASP A 195 -15.90 -16.17 11.87
CA ASP A 195 -16.79 -17.11 12.54
C ASP A 195 -16.20 -17.65 13.85
N GLU A 196 -17.03 -18.40 14.60
CA GLU A 196 -16.64 -19.03 15.87
C GLU A 196 -15.54 -20.10 15.70
N LYS A 197 -15.29 -20.56 14.48
CA LYS A 197 -14.28 -21.58 14.14
C LYS A 197 -12.97 -20.94 13.64
N MET A 198 -12.77 -19.65 13.89
CA MET A 198 -11.59 -18.90 13.45
C MET A 198 -11.42 -18.94 11.93
N VAL A 199 -12.53 -18.93 11.19
CA VAL A 199 -12.52 -18.72 9.74
C VAL A 199 -12.71 -17.24 9.47
N HIS A 200 -11.66 -16.63 8.93
CA HIS A 200 -11.61 -15.27 8.45
C HIS A 200 -12.01 -15.25 6.98
N GLU A 201 -13.08 -14.55 6.62
CA GLU A 201 -13.65 -14.63 5.28
C GLU A 201 -14.10 -13.26 4.76
N GLY A 202 -13.84 -13.00 3.47
CA GLY A 202 -14.26 -11.76 2.83
C GLY A 202 -13.37 -11.40 1.65
N THR A 203 -13.62 -10.25 1.03
CA THR A 203 -12.71 -9.69 0.02
C THR A 203 -11.54 -8.93 0.65
N PHE A 204 -11.70 -8.49 1.92
CA PHE A 204 -10.77 -7.62 2.62
C PHE A 204 -10.57 -6.24 1.96
N ALA A 205 -11.44 -5.90 1.00
CA ALA A 205 -11.58 -4.54 0.49
C ALA A 205 -12.31 -3.67 1.52
N TYR A 206 -12.11 -2.35 1.46
CA TYR A 206 -12.86 -1.42 2.30
C TYR A 206 -13.38 -0.21 1.53
N SER A 207 -14.44 0.38 2.08
CA SER A 207 -14.96 1.69 1.66
C SER A 207 -14.68 2.76 2.73
N LYS A 208 -14.42 3.99 2.29
CA LYS A 208 -14.30 5.16 3.18
C LYS A 208 -14.77 6.43 2.48
N ARG A 209 -15.71 7.15 3.10
CA ARG A 209 -16.04 8.52 2.67
C ARG A 209 -15.02 9.51 3.22
N LEU A 210 -14.46 10.32 2.35
CA LEU A 210 -13.55 11.42 2.67
C LEU A 210 -14.14 12.73 2.19
N CYS A 211 -13.83 13.82 2.90
CA CYS A 211 -14.28 15.16 2.56
C CYS A 211 -13.14 16.16 2.66
N SER A 212 -13.29 17.28 1.96
CA SER A 212 -12.48 18.49 2.15
C SER A 212 -12.60 19.01 3.58
N LEU A 213 -11.73 19.95 3.96
CA LEU A 213 -11.70 20.54 5.30
C LEU A 213 -13.06 21.15 5.70
N THR A 214 -13.79 21.73 4.75
CA THR A 214 -15.12 22.32 4.99
C THR A 214 -16.28 21.34 4.88
N GLY A 215 -16.04 20.09 4.46
CA GLY A 215 -17.09 19.10 4.21
C GLY A 215 -17.86 19.32 2.90
N LYS A 216 -17.52 20.34 2.11
CA LYS A 216 -18.26 20.74 0.91
C LYS A 216 -18.07 19.79 -0.26
N ASN A 217 -16.85 19.30 -0.46
CA ASN A 217 -16.57 18.30 -1.49
C ASN A 217 -16.17 17.00 -0.81
N CYS A 218 -16.83 15.91 -1.18
CA CYS A 218 -16.56 14.58 -0.64
C CYS A 218 -16.43 13.57 -1.78
N ALA A 219 -15.71 12.49 -1.51
CA ALA A 219 -15.62 11.33 -2.39
C ALA A 219 -15.63 10.04 -1.56
N TYR A 220 -16.01 8.94 -2.20
CA TYR A 220 -15.80 7.60 -1.65
C TYR A 220 -14.47 7.05 -2.18
N VAL A 221 -13.67 6.48 -1.29
CA VAL A 221 -12.48 5.69 -1.63
C VAL A 221 -12.85 4.23 -1.42
N LEU A 222 -12.75 3.44 -2.49
CA LEU A 222 -12.85 2.00 -2.49
C LEU A 222 -11.45 1.43 -2.65
N GLN A 223 -10.86 0.91 -1.57
CA GLN A 223 -9.60 0.20 -1.61
C GLN A 223 -9.89 -1.28 -1.81
N LEU A 224 -9.50 -1.82 -2.96
CA LEU A 224 -9.58 -3.25 -3.20
C LEU A 224 -8.37 -3.94 -2.55
N ASN A 225 -8.48 -5.26 -2.38
CA ASN A 225 -7.33 -6.09 -2.01
C ASN A 225 -6.30 -6.14 -3.17
N ASN A 226 -5.28 -6.99 -3.06
CA ASN A 226 -4.16 -7.10 -4.01
C ASN A 226 -4.55 -7.02 -5.49
N ALA A 227 -5.57 -7.77 -5.93
CA ALA A 227 -6.09 -7.68 -7.29
C ALA A 227 -7.60 -7.89 -7.33
N LEU A 228 -8.24 -7.44 -8.41
CA LEU A 228 -9.68 -7.57 -8.61
C LEU A 228 -10.17 -9.02 -8.51
N ASP A 229 -9.41 -9.97 -9.08
CA ASP A 229 -9.70 -11.40 -9.13
C ASP A 229 -8.86 -12.24 -8.16
N TYR A 230 -8.23 -11.60 -7.16
CA TYR A 230 -7.43 -12.31 -6.19
C TYR A 230 -8.31 -13.14 -5.25
N GLU A 231 -8.06 -14.45 -5.22
CA GLU A 231 -8.75 -15.42 -4.38
C GLU A 231 -7.76 -16.42 -3.79
N ARG A 232 -7.83 -16.66 -2.48
CA ARG A 232 -6.99 -17.66 -1.81
C ARG A 232 -7.68 -18.24 -0.59
N ASN A 233 -7.45 -19.55 -0.40
CA ASN A 233 -7.77 -20.25 0.83
C ASN A 233 -6.47 -20.65 1.49
N ILE A 234 -6.27 -20.21 2.73
CA ILE A 234 -5.06 -20.48 3.50
C ILE A 234 -5.49 -21.19 4.77
N THR A 235 -4.87 -22.33 5.07
CA THR A 235 -5.11 -23.07 6.30
C THR A 235 -3.82 -23.13 7.10
N PHE A 236 -3.92 -22.79 8.37
CA PHE A 236 -2.78 -22.73 9.29
C PHE A 236 -2.71 -24.02 10.12
N ALA A 237 -1.52 -24.32 10.62
CA ALA A 237 -1.28 -25.54 11.42
C ALA A 237 -2.16 -25.59 12.69
N TRP A 238 -2.58 -24.45 13.22
CA TRP A 238 -3.48 -24.31 14.37
C TRP A 238 -4.97 -24.18 13.98
N ALA A 239 -5.35 -24.69 12.81
CA ALA A 239 -6.72 -24.77 12.30
C ALA A 239 -7.43 -23.43 11.97
N GLU A 240 -6.79 -22.28 12.20
CA GLU A 240 -7.22 -20.98 11.68
C GLU A 240 -7.21 -20.99 10.15
N LYS A 241 -8.15 -20.26 9.54
CA LYS A 241 -8.32 -20.24 8.09
C LYS A 241 -8.59 -18.84 7.60
N TRP A 242 -7.94 -18.47 6.50
CA TRP A 242 -8.23 -17.25 5.76
C TRP A 242 -8.81 -17.62 4.39
N ARG A 243 -9.98 -17.06 4.07
CA ARG A 243 -10.71 -17.25 2.82
C ARG A 243 -10.89 -15.90 2.13
N ILE A 244 -9.92 -15.57 1.30
CA ILE A 244 -9.89 -14.36 0.49
C ILE A 244 -10.71 -14.60 -0.78
N LYS A 245 -11.75 -13.78 -0.96
CA LYS A 245 -12.66 -13.83 -2.11
C LYS A 245 -12.35 -12.71 -3.12
N SER A 246 -12.74 -12.94 -4.37
CA SER A 246 -12.61 -11.95 -5.44
C SER A 246 -13.43 -10.70 -5.11
N THR A 247 -12.84 -9.54 -5.42
CA THR A 247 -13.47 -8.25 -5.12
C THR A 247 -14.54 -7.86 -6.15
N VAL A 248 -14.66 -8.57 -7.27
CA VAL A 248 -15.60 -8.24 -8.38
C VAL A 248 -17.03 -8.03 -7.89
N SER A 249 -17.61 -9.03 -7.21
CA SER A 249 -19.01 -8.97 -6.78
C SER A 249 -19.23 -7.93 -5.69
N TRP A 250 -18.24 -7.72 -4.81
CA TRP A 250 -18.30 -6.68 -3.79
C TRP A 250 -18.25 -5.29 -4.43
N LEU A 251 -17.32 -5.06 -5.36
CA LEU A 251 -17.17 -3.80 -6.06
C LEU A 251 -18.45 -3.43 -6.82
N LYS A 252 -19.05 -4.38 -7.54
CA LYS A 252 -20.32 -4.11 -8.23
C LYS A 252 -21.42 -3.65 -7.26
N ARG A 253 -21.60 -4.35 -6.13
CA ARG A 253 -22.54 -3.94 -5.09
C ARG A 253 -22.22 -2.55 -4.53
N GLN A 254 -20.95 -2.23 -4.30
CA GLN A 254 -20.54 -0.90 -3.83
C GLN A 254 -20.86 0.18 -4.86
N LEU A 255 -20.60 -0.07 -6.14
CA LEU A 255 -20.93 0.87 -7.21
C LEU A 255 -22.45 1.09 -7.31
N ASP A 256 -23.25 0.04 -7.19
CA ASP A 256 -24.72 0.13 -7.18
C ASP A 256 -25.22 0.92 -5.95
N LEU A 257 -24.70 0.60 -4.75
CA LEU A 257 -25.06 1.30 -3.51
C LEU A 257 -24.67 2.78 -3.55
N LEU A 258 -23.53 3.10 -4.17
CA LEU A 258 -23.00 4.46 -4.24
C LEU A 258 -23.53 5.26 -5.43
N ALA A 259 -24.22 4.62 -6.39
CA ALA A 259 -24.77 5.28 -7.57
C ALA A 259 -25.77 6.40 -7.20
N ASP A 260 -26.55 6.19 -6.13
CA ASP A 260 -27.52 7.17 -5.64
C ASP A 260 -26.85 8.37 -4.96
N PHE A 261 -25.61 8.21 -4.51
CA PHE A 261 -24.82 9.27 -3.91
C PHE A 261 -24.10 10.00 -5.04
N ASN A 262 -24.50 11.23 -5.34
CA ASN A 262 -23.93 12.08 -6.40
C ASN A 262 -22.49 12.60 -6.07
N LEU A 263 -21.67 11.73 -5.49
CA LEU A 263 -20.29 11.93 -5.06
C LEU A 263 -19.33 11.14 -5.98
N PRO A 264 -18.13 11.68 -6.27
CA PRO A 264 -17.09 10.94 -6.96
C PRO A 264 -16.67 9.68 -6.20
N ILE A 265 -16.28 8.64 -6.93
CA ILE A 265 -15.75 7.39 -6.39
C ILE A 265 -14.33 7.19 -6.92
N LEU A 266 -13.36 7.09 -6.01
CA LEU A 266 -11.99 6.69 -6.27
C LEU A 266 -11.84 5.20 -5.97
N ILE A 267 -11.43 4.41 -6.95
CA ILE A 267 -11.17 2.99 -6.80
C ILE A 267 -9.66 2.78 -6.91
N ASN A 268 -9.07 2.18 -5.88
CA ASN A 268 -7.64 1.90 -5.82
C ASN A 268 -7.41 0.40 -5.67
N VAL A 269 -6.45 -0.13 -6.43
CA VAL A 269 -6.08 -1.56 -6.45
C VAL A 269 -4.58 -1.69 -6.72
N HIS A 270 -3.93 -2.66 -6.08
CA HIS A 270 -2.49 -2.85 -6.21
C HIS A 270 -2.11 -3.37 -7.61
N GLN A 271 -2.55 -4.58 -7.96
CA GLN A 271 -2.33 -5.21 -9.26
C GLN A 271 -3.52 -4.98 -10.19
N SER A 272 -3.28 -4.21 -11.24
CA SER A 272 -4.25 -3.98 -12.30
C SER A 272 -3.49 -3.84 -13.60
N GLU A 273 -2.95 -4.94 -14.10
CA GLU A 273 -2.26 -5.01 -15.38
C GLU A 273 -2.94 -6.02 -16.32
N GLY A 274 -2.72 -5.86 -17.63
CA GLY A 274 -3.21 -6.81 -18.64
C GLY A 274 -4.72 -7.04 -18.58
N VAL A 275 -5.14 -8.30 -18.48
CA VAL A 275 -6.56 -8.70 -18.46
C VAL A 275 -7.32 -8.08 -17.27
N ARG A 276 -6.65 -7.81 -16.15
CA ARG A 276 -7.27 -7.18 -14.97
C ARG A 276 -7.69 -5.73 -15.24
N MET A 277 -6.91 -4.98 -16.02
CA MET A 277 -7.29 -3.64 -16.48
C MET A 277 -8.55 -3.68 -17.35
N VAL A 278 -8.63 -4.66 -18.26
CA VAL A 278 -9.78 -4.80 -19.18
C VAL A 278 -11.04 -5.08 -18.40
N LYS A 279 -11.02 -6.07 -17.50
CA LYS A 279 -12.15 -6.40 -16.62
C LYS A 279 -12.57 -5.22 -15.74
N MET A 280 -11.61 -4.45 -15.22
CA MET A 280 -11.92 -3.24 -14.44
C MET A 280 -12.67 -2.22 -15.31
N ARG A 281 -12.23 -1.97 -16.53
CA ARG A 281 -12.92 -1.03 -17.45
C ARG A 281 -14.32 -1.50 -17.81
N GLU A 282 -14.52 -2.79 -18.04
CA GLU A 282 -15.84 -3.39 -18.28
C GLU A 282 -16.77 -3.14 -17.08
N LEU A 283 -16.32 -3.47 -15.87
CA LEU A 283 -17.10 -3.24 -14.64
C LEU A 283 -17.47 -1.78 -14.39
N LEU A 284 -16.65 -0.82 -14.85
CA LEU A 284 -16.91 0.61 -14.68
C LEU A 284 -17.74 1.22 -15.81
N SER A 285 -17.88 0.51 -16.92
CA SER A 285 -18.69 0.94 -18.07
C SER A 285 -20.16 0.56 -17.92
N ASP A 286 -20.44 -0.45 -17.08
CA ASP A 286 -21.77 -0.84 -16.62
C ASP A 286 -22.36 0.18 -15.61
#